data_AF-A0A151I6E6-F1
#
_entry.id   AF-A0A151I6E6-F1
#
_cell.length_a   1.000
_cell.length_b   1.000
_cell.length_c   1.000
_cell.angle_alpha   90.00
_cell.angle_beta   90.00
_cell.angle_gamma   90.00
#
_symmetry.space_group_name_H-M   'P 1'
#
loop_
_entity.id
_entity.type
_entity.pdbx_description
1 polymer ?
#
loop_
_entity_poly.entity_id
_entity_poly.type
_entity_poly.pdbx_seq_one_letter_code
_entity_poly.pdbx_strand_id
1 'polypeptide(L)' 'MGGCSALNCKNRSEAGFRTFRFPTEAERKKKWLINCRRDKWIPSSNSRLCEVSTYIYH' A
#
# COMPACT_ATOMS: atom_id res chain seq x y z
N MET A 1 3.47 -8.59 -12.27
CA MET A 1 3.13 -7.18 -11.99
C MET A 1 2.30 -7.12 -10.72
N GLY A 2 2.53 -6.12 -9.85
CA GLY A 2 1.89 -6.02 -8.54
C GLY A 2 0.81 -4.93 -8.51
N GLY A 3 -0.36 -5.25 -7.99
CA GLY A 3 -1.42 -4.27 -7.69
C GLY A 3 -1.28 -3.67 -6.29
N CYS A 4 -2.07 -2.64 -6.02
CA CYS A 4 -2.21 -2.09 -4.67
C CYS A 4 -2.75 -3.16 -3.70
N SER A 5 -2.18 -3.22 -2.49
CA SER A 5 -2.57 -4.17 -1.45
C SER A 5 -3.75 -3.69 -0.59
N ALA A 6 -4.18 -2.44 -0.76
CA ALA A 6 -5.32 -1.86 -0.06
C ALA A 6 -6.64 -2.55 -0.46
N LEU A 7 -7.52 -2.72 0.52
CA LEU A 7 -8.82 -3.34 0.32
C LEU A 7 -9.62 -2.57 -0.74
N ASN A 8 -10.19 -3.30 -1.71
CA ASN A 8 -10.97 -2.76 -2.83
C ASN A 8 -10.21 -1.77 -3.75
N CYS A 9 -8.88 -1.69 -3.68
CA CYS A 9 -8.10 -0.89 -4.59
C CYS A 9 -7.74 -1.68 -5.85
N LYS A 10 -8.14 -1.18 -7.03
CA LYS A 10 -7.82 -1.78 -8.34
C LYS A 10 -6.61 -1.13 -9.03
N ASN A 11 -5.97 -0.17 -8.36
CA ASN A 11 -4.83 0.55 -8.92
C ASN A 11 -3.62 -0.39 -9.05
N ARG A 12 -2.98 -0.35 -10.20
CA ARG A 12 -1.82 -1.19 -10.55
C ARG A 12 -0.90 -0.44 -11.50
N SER A 13 0.37 -0.85 -11.53
CA SER A 13 1.38 -0.22 -12.37
C SER A 13 1.04 -0.27 -13.87
N GLU A 14 0.40 -1.34 -14.34
CA GLU A 14 -0.06 -1.47 -15.73
C GLU A 14 -1.11 -0.42 -16.13
N ALA A 15 -1.87 0.09 -15.16
CA ALA A 15 -2.86 1.13 -15.37
C ALA A 15 -2.29 2.55 -15.17
N GLY A 16 -0.96 2.70 -15.07
CA GLY A 16 -0.26 3.98 -14.94
C GLY A 16 -0.09 4.47 -13.49
N PHE A 17 -0.54 3.73 -12.48
CA PHE A 17 -0.40 4.14 -11.08
C PHE A 17 0.96 3.77 -10.50
N ARG A 18 1.60 4.70 -9.79
CA ARG A 18 2.84 4.41 -9.06
C ARG A 18 2.51 3.57 -7.83
N THR A 19 3.30 2.52 -7.60
CA THR A 19 3.18 1.66 -6.42
C THR A 19 4.49 1.61 -5.64
N PHE A 20 4.39 1.70 -4.32
CA PHE A 20 5.53 1.79 -3.41
C PHE A 20 5.57 0.58 -2.48
N ARG A 21 6.78 0.12 -2.13
CA ARG A 21 6.94 -0.90 -1.08
C ARG A 21 6.62 -0.29 0.29
N PHE A 22 6.26 -1.14 1.24
CA PHE A 22 6.13 -0.70 2.62
C PHE A 22 7.46 -0.13 3.14
N PRO A 23 7.41 0.99 3.87
CA PRO A 23 8.60 1.58 4.46
C PRO A 23 9.16 0.67 5.57
N THR A 24 10.47 0.78 5.81
CA THR A 24 11.15 0.12 6.93
C THR A 24 10.78 0.75 8.27
N GLU A 25 10.58 2.08 8.27
CA GLU A 25 10.19 2.86 9.45
C GLU A 25 8.86 2.38 10.04
N ALA A 26 8.89 1.94 11.30
CA ALA A 26 7.76 1.30 11.96
C ALA A 26 6.51 2.20 12.04
N GLU A 27 6.68 3.49 12.34
CA GLU A 27 5.55 4.43 12.43
C GLU A 27 4.87 4.65 11.08
N ARG A 28 5.66 4.86 10.03
CA ARG A 28 5.14 5.04 8.67
C ARG A 28 4.50 3.75 8.17
N LYS A 29 5.08 2.59 8.51
CA LYS A 29 4.53 1.27 8.20
C LYS A 29 3.18 1.06 8.87
N LYS A 30 3.02 1.43 10.14
CA LYS A 30 1.73 1.37 10.86
C LYS A 30 0.65 2.21 10.17
N LYS A 31 0.96 3.46 9.79
CA LYS A 31 0.01 4.32 9.04
C LYS A 31 -0.45 3.68 7.73
N TRP A 32 0.47 3.05 7.01
CA TRP A 32 0.16 2.36 5.75
C TRP A 32 -0.67 1.09 5.96
N LEU A 33 -0.39 0.31 7.01
CA LEU A 33 -1.18 -0.86 7.39
C LEU A 33 -2.64 -0.50 7.69
N ILE A 34 -2.85 0.59 8.45
CA ILE A 34 -4.19 1.12 8.72
C ILE A 34 -4.87 1.50 7.40
N ASN A 35 -4.15 2.13 6.47
CA ASN A 35 -4.73 2.53 5.19
C ASN A 35 -5.00 1.37 4.23
N CYS A 36 -4.37 0.21 4.41
CA CYS A 36 -4.77 -1.00 3.69
C CYS A 36 -6.22 -1.40 4.01
N ARG A 37 -6.77 -0.97 5.16
CA ARG A 37 -8.11 -1.34 5.65
C ARG A 37 -8.36 -2.86 5.62
N ARG A 38 -7.29 -3.64 5.85
CA ARG A 38 -7.35 -5.10 5.97
C ARG A 38 -7.13 -5.48 7.42
N ASP A 39 -8.14 -6.09 8.02
CA ASP A 39 -8.03 -6.63 9.37
C ASP A 39 -7.01 -7.77 9.42
N LYS A 40 -6.17 -7.78 10.47
CA LYS A 40 -5.15 -8.82 10.75
C LYS A 40 -4.22 -9.19 9.59
N TRP A 41 -4.03 -8.29 8.63
CA TRP A 41 -3.21 -8.56 7.46
C TRP A 41 -1.76 -8.15 7.67
N ILE A 42 -0.84 -9.02 7.25
CA ILE A 42 0.59 -8.81 7.33
C ILE A 42 1.15 -8.65 5.90
N PRO A 43 1.80 -7.52 5.57
CA PRO A 43 2.40 -7.30 4.26
C PRO A 43 3.60 -8.24 4.08
N SER A 44 3.62 -8.93 2.95
CA SER A 44 4.81 -9.62 2.45
C SER A 44 5.82 -8.64 1.85
N SER A 45 7.04 -9.11 1.57
CA SER A 45 8.10 -8.31 0.91
C SER A 45 7.69 -7.74 -0.46
N ASN A 46 6.69 -8.35 -1.10
CA ASN A 46 6.15 -7.92 -2.39
C ASN A 46 4.90 -7.05 -2.26
N SER A 47 4.41 -6.80 -1.04
CA SER A 47 3.23 -5.96 -0.81
C SER A 47 3.54 -4.50 -1.11
N ARG A 48 2.62 -3.86 -1.84
CA ARG A 48 2.77 -2.47 -2.29
C ARG A 48 1.48 -1.68 -2.15
N LEU A 49 1.58 -0.38 -1.91
CA LEU A 49 0.47 0.56 -1.95
C LEU A 49 0.63 1.51 -3.14
N CYS A 50 -0.49 1.86 -3.78
CA CYS A 50 -0.48 2.88 -4.83
C CYS A 50 -0.36 4.28 -4.23
N GLU A 51 0.08 5.23 -5.06
CA GLU A 51 0.26 6.62 -4.63
C GLU A 51 -0.98 7.21 -3.94
N VAL A 52 -2.17 6.94 -4.47
CA VAL A 52 -3.47 7.35 -3.88
C VAL A 52 -3.66 6.82 -2.45
N SER A 53 -3.22 5.58 -2.18
CA SER A 53 -3.27 4.98 -0.84
C SER A 53 -2.09 5.41 0.05
N THR A 54 -1.21 6.28 -0.42
CA THR A 54 -0.09 6.79 0.38
C THR A 54 -0.20 8.30 0.65
N TYR A 55 -0.96 9.03 -0.19
CA TYR A 55 -1.12 10.49 -0.13
C TYR A 55 -1.99 11.03 1.01
N ILE A 56 -2.71 10.19 1.77
CA ILE A 56 -3.51 10.67 2.91
C ILE A 56 -2.65 11.31 4.02
N TYR A 57 -1.32 11.15 3.97
CA TYR A 57 -0.39 11.60 5.02
C TYR A 57 0.88 12.30 4.47
N HIS A 58 0.82 12.89 3.27
CA HIS A 58 1.93 13.67 2.71
C HIS A 58 1.66 15.17 2.75
#